data_AF-A0A1Y1XFN8-F1
#
_entry.id   AF-A0A1Y1XFN8-F1
#
_cell.length_a   1.000
_cell.length_b   1.000
_cell.length_c   1.000
_cell.angle_alpha   90.00
_cell.angle_beta   90.00
_cell.angle_gamma   90.00
#
_symmetry.space_group_name_H-M   'P 1'
#
loop_
_entity.id
_entity.type
_entity.pdbx_description
1 polymer ?
#
loop_
_entity_poly.entity_id
_entity_poly.type
_entity_poly.pdbx_seq_one_letter_code
_entity_poly.pdbx_strand_id
1 'polypeptide(L)'
;MTKVPSNRRCCGCVNLRTGCLILTYFQMIGGLVLSLLVVILLALLRSTQARSFEGYSVENIRMASYILLGISIFSSIVGLLGVLGTYKSKPGLLLAYLIIDAVCIAGWFGGVIATFQSRNALWGIQFTVMLLLQIYFFIPVHQYRREIQNITKYVYEVNLKC
;
A
#
# COMPACT_ATOMS: atom_id res chain seq x y z
N MET A 1 -8.24 23.24 -14.61
CA MET A 1 -7.26 22.63 -13.69
C MET A 1 -5.87 22.91 -14.22
N THR A 2 -5.18 23.90 -13.66
CA THR A 2 -3.79 24.21 -14.01
C THR A 2 -2.87 23.10 -13.50
N LYS A 3 -2.19 22.39 -14.41
CA LYS A 3 -1.17 21.39 -14.05
C LYS A 3 0.00 22.14 -13.40
N VAL A 4 0.24 21.90 -12.11
CA VAL A 4 1.41 22.48 -11.44
C VAL A 4 2.66 21.73 -11.91
N PRO A 5 3.65 22.40 -12.51
CA PRO A 5 4.91 21.77 -12.85
C PRO A 5 5.73 21.54 -11.57
N SER A 6 5.84 20.28 -11.10
CA SER A 6 6.80 19.94 -10.05
C SER A 6 8.19 19.88 -10.66
N ASN A 7 9.04 20.88 -10.40
CA ASN A 7 10.42 20.89 -10.90
C ASN A 7 11.36 20.01 -10.03
N ARG A 8 10.83 19.29 -9.04
CA ARG A 8 11.59 18.35 -8.21
C ARG A 8 11.50 16.93 -8.77
N ARG A 9 12.68 16.32 -8.98
CA ARG A 9 12.84 14.94 -9.45
C ARG A 9 12.89 13.99 -8.24
N CYS A 10 12.29 12.80 -8.37
CA CYS A 10 12.54 11.68 -7.46
C CYS A 10 13.96 11.11 -7.65
N CYS A 11 14.40 10.25 -6.71
CA CYS A 11 15.50 9.30 -6.93
C CYS A 11 15.26 8.56 -8.26
N GLY A 12 16.00 8.93 -9.32
CA GLY A 12 15.83 8.37 -10.67
C GLY A 12 15.33 9.33 -11.76
N CYS A 13 15.35 10.65 -11.57
CA CYS A 13 15.02 11.65 -12.61
C CYS A 13 13.55 11.67 -13.09
N VAL A 14 12.67 10.85 -12.51
CA VAL A 14 11.23 10.84 -12.83
C VAL A 14 10.52 11.95 -12.06
N ASN A 15 9.52 12.58 -12.69
CA ASN A 15 8.63 13.53 -12.01
C ASN A 15 8.00 12.89 -10.77
N LEU A 16 8.08 13.57 -9.62
CA LEU A 16 7.58 13.08 -8.33
C LEU A 16 6.11 12.63 -8.42
N ARG A 17 5.29 13.38 -9.17
CA ARG A 17 3.89 13.01 -9.45
C ARG A 17 3.76 11.69 -10.20
N THR A 18 4.53 11.49 -11.26
CA THR A 18 4.48 10.28 -12.10
C THR A 18 4.95 9.08 -11.28
N GLY A 19 6.04 9.21 -10.53
CA GLY A 19 6.53 8.16 -9.62
C GLY A 19 5.47 7.77 -8.59
N CYS A 20 4.88 8.75 -7.91
CA CYS A 20 3.83 8.53 -6.90
C CYS A 20 2.58 7.85 -7.50
N LEU A 21 2.17 8.24 -8.70
CA LEU A 21 1.05 7.63 -9.41
C LEU A 21 1.36 6.18 -9.79
N ILE A 22 2.54 5.90 -10.35
CA ILE A 22 2.98 4.55 -10.69
C ILE A 22 2.98 3.64 -9.45
N LEU A 23 3.52 4.11 -8.32
CA LEU A 23 3.61 3.33 -7.08
C LEU A 23 2.23 3.00 -6.51
N THR A 24 1.35 3.99 -6.39
CA THR A 24 -0.02 3.78 -5.89
C THR A 24 -0.84 2.89 -6.83
N TYR A 25 -0.58 2.96 -8.13
CA TYR A 25 -1.20 2.08 -9.12
C TYR A 25 -0.71 0.63 -9.01
N PHE A 26 0.59 0.41 -8.80
CA PHE A 26 1.13 -0.93 -8.52
C PHE A 26 0.55 -1.53 -7.25
N GLN A 27 0.37 -0.75 -6.19
CA GLN A 27 -0.27 -1.22 -4.95
C GLN A 27 -1.73 -1.63 -5.20
N MET A 28 -2.48 -0.84 -5.97
CA MET A 28 -3.86 -1.14 -6.33
C MET A 28 -3.95 -2.43 -7.16
N ILE A 29 -3.15 -2.56 -8.22
CA ILE A 29 -3.12 -3.76 -9.06
C ILE A 29 -2.67 -4.97 -8.26
N GLY A 30 -1.62 -4.83 -7.44
CA GLY A 30 -1.13 -5.91 -6.57
C GLY A 30 -2.21 -6.43 -5.62
N GLY A 31 -2.99 -5.51 -5.01
CA GLY A 31 -4.14 -5.89 -4.18
C GLY A 31 -5.21 -6.64 -4.96
N LEU A 32 -5.54 -6.19 -6.17
CA LEU A 32 -6.54 -6.84 -7.03
C LEU A 32 -6.09 -8.24 -7.47
N VAL A 33 -4.86 -8.37 -7.97
CA VAL A 33 -4.29 -9.67 -8.38
C VAL A 33 -4.25 -10.62 -7.20
N LEU A 34 -3.81 -10.17 -6.02
CA LEU A 34 -3.80 -10.98 -4.81
C LEU A 34 -5.21 -11.42 -4.42
N SER A 35 -6.19 -10.52 -4.46
CA SER A 35 -7.59 -10.86 -4.14
C SER A 35 -8.14 -11.94 -5.07
N LEU A 36 -7.83 -11.87 -6.37
CA LEU A 36 -8.22 -12.88 -7.36
C LEU A 36 -7.57 -14.24 -7.04
N LEU A 37 -6.28 -14.25 -6.72
CA LEU A 37 -5.56 -15.48 -6.36
C LEU A 37 -6.15 -16.11 -5.10
N VAL A 38 -6.53 -15.31 -4.09
CA VAL A 38 -7.17 -15.82 -2.87
C VAL A 38 -8.57 -16.38 -3.16
N VAL A 39 -9.34 -15.76 -4.05
CA VAL A 39 -10.65 -16.28 -4.48
C VAL A 39 -10.49 -17.62 -5.20
N ILE A 40 -9.51 -17.75 -6.11
CA ILE A 40 -9.19 -19.01 -6.79
C ILE A 40 -8.79 -20.07 -5.75
N LEU A 41 -7.91 -19.74 -4.79
CA LEU A 41 -7.51 -20.64 -3.71
C LEU A 41 -8.71 -21.12 -2.88
N LEU A 42 -9.61 -20.21 -2.50
CA LEU A 42 -10.83 -20.54 -1.76
C LEU A 42 -11.77 -21.45 -2.57
N ALA A 43 -11.87 -21.25 -3.88
CA ALA A 43 -12.65 -22.12 -4.76
C ALA A 43 -12.06 -23.53 -4.83
N LEU A 44 -10.73 -23.65 -4.94
CA LEU A 44 -10.02 -24.94 -4.93
C LEU A 44 -10.17 -25.65 -3.58
N LEU A 45 -10.02 -24.92 -2.46
CA LEU A 45 -10.23 -25.45 -1.11
C LEU A 45 -11.66 -25.91 -0.87
N ARG A 46 -12.65 -25.28 -1.51
CA ARG A 46 -14.05 -25.70 -1.42
C ARG A 46 -14.32 -26.99 -2.20
N SER A 47 -13.64 -27.18 -3.32
CA SER A 47 -13.77 -28.40 -4.13
C SER A 47 -13.05 -29.61 -3.52
N THR A 48 -12.11 -29.39 -2.61
CA THR A 48 -11.28 -30.45 -2.02
C THR A 48 -12.02 -31.09 -0.84
N GLN A 49 -12.24 -32.41 -0.88
CA GLN A 49 -12.85 -33.17 0.24
C GLN A 49 -11.86 -33.57 1.34
N ALA A 50 -10.56 -33.25 1.18
CA ALA A 50 -9.55 -33.53 2.19
C ALA A 50 -9.83 -32.75 3.49
N ARG A 51 -9.64 -33.39 4.64
CA ARG A 51 -9.77 -32.75 5.97
C ARG A 51 -8.47 -32.08 6.44
N SER A 52 -7.33 -32.49 5.89
CA SER A 52 -6.00 -31.99 6.26
C SER A 52 -5.11 -31.88 5.02
N PHE A 53 -4.35 -30.80 4.92
CA PHE A 53 -3.33 -30.59 3.90
C PHE A 53 -2.00 -30.30 4.61
N GLU A 54 -0.97 -31.11 4.36
CA GLU A 54 0.37 -30.96 4.97
C GLU A 54 0.36 -30.80 6.51
N GLY A 55 -0.53 -31.51 7.21
CA GLY A 55 -0.63 -31.44 8.67
C GLY A 55 -1.42 -30.24 9.21
N TYR A 56 -1.88 -29.32 8.36
CA TYR A 56 -2.75 -28.22 8.73
C TYR A 56 -4.23 -28.58 8.51
N SER A 57 -5.08 -28.17 9.46
CA SER A 57 -6.54 -28.26 9.29
C SER A 57 -7.00 -27.36 8.15
N VAL A 58 -7.81 -27.91 7.24
CA VAL A 58 -8.39 -27.14 6.13
C VAL A 58 -9.25 -25.97 6.63
N GLU A 59 -9.83 -26.07 7.82
CA GLU A 59 -10.58 -24.98 8.45
C GLU A 59 -9.68 -23.79 8.78
N ASN A 60 -8.48 -24.03 9.30
CA ASN A 60 -7.51 -22.98 9.62
C ASN A 60 -7.03 -22.28 8.35
N ILE A 61 -6.74 -23.04 7.29
CA ILE A 61 -6.33 -22.50 5.99
C ILE A 61 -7.46 -21.65 5.39
N ARG A 62 -8.71 -22.10 5.50
CA ARG A 62 -9.88 -21.37 5.01
C ARG A 62 -10.08 -20.06 5.77
N MET A 63 -9.97 -20.08 7.10
CA MET A 63 -10.06 -18.89 7.93
C MET A 63 -8.95 -17.87 7.59
N ALA A 64 -7.70 -18.34 7.49
CA ALA A 64 -6.57 -17.51 7.08
C ALA A 64 -6.77 -16.90 5.68
N SER A 65 -7.33 -17.67 4.74
CA SER A 65 -7.63 -17.19 3.39
C SER A 65 -8.70 -16.10 3.37
N TYR A 66 -9.75 -16.19 4.20
CA TYR A 66 -10.73 -15.10 4.33
C TYR A 66 -10.14 -13.82 4.92
N ILE A 67 -9.27 -13.95 5.92
CA ILE A 67 -8.54 -12.80 6.49
C ILE A 67 -7.66 -12.15 5.42
N LEU A 68 -6.91 -12.97 4.67
CA LEU A 68 -6.05 -12.49 3.59
C LEU A 68 -6.86 -11.81 2.47
N LEU A 69 -8.04 -12.33 2.14
CA LEU A 69 -8.97 -11.70 1.19
C LEU A 69 -9.37 -10.31 1.67
N GLY A 70 -9.78 -10.19 2.94
CA GLY A 70 -10.13 -8.90 3.55
C GLY A 70 -8.98 -7.89 3.47
N ILE A 71 -7.76 -8.30 3.81
CA ILE A 71 -6.55 -7.47 3.73
C ILE A 71 -6.28 -7.04 2.28
N SER A 72 -6.42 -7.94 1.30
CA SER A 72 -6.17 -7.64 -0.11
C SER A 72 -7.16 -6.63 -0.70
N ILE A 73 -8.45 -6.76 -0.34
CA ILE A 73 -9.50 -5.80 -0.73
C ILE A 73 -9.22 -4.44 -0.08
N PHE A 74 -8.91 -4.43 1.22
CA PHE A 74 -8.56 -3.21 1.93
C PHE A 74 -7.33 -2.52 1.29
N SER A 75 -6.28 -3.26 0.98
CA SER A 75 -5.10 -2.74 0.27
C SER A 75 -5.45 -2.14 -1.10
N SER A 76 -6.40 -2.75 -1.83
CA SER A 76 -6.87 -2.24 -3.11
C SER A 76 -7.60 -0.90 -2.97
N ILE A 77 -8.43 -0.76 -1.92
CA ILE A 77 -9.12 0.49 -1.58
C ILE A 77 -8.11 1.58 -1.21
N VAL A 78 -7.09 1.24 -0.40
CA VAL A 78 -6.02 2.16 -0.04
C VAL A 78 -5.24 2.61 -1.29
N GLY A 79 -4.88 1.68 -2.17
CA GLY A 79 -4.26 2.00 -3.46
C GLY A 79 -5.11 2.95 -4.29
N LEU A 80 -6.43 2.73 -4.37
CA LEU A 80 -7.37 3.62 -5.06
C LEU A 80 -7.40 5.03 -4.44
N LEU A 81 -7.40 5.16 -3.11
CA LEU A 81 -7.30 6.44 -2.43
C LEU A 81 -5.99 7.17 -2.78
N GLY A 82 -4.88 6.43 -2.84
CA GLY A 82 -3.58 6.95 -3.28
C GLY A 82 -3.62 7.46 -4.72
N VAL A 83 -4.18 6.70 -5.65
CA VAL A 83 -4.34 7.07 -7.06
C VAL A 83 -5.25 8.31 -7.20
N LEU A 84 -6.41 8.33 -6.54
CA LEU A 84 -7.32 9.46 -6.59
C LEU A 84 -6.73 10.72 -5.95
N GLY A 85 -6.01 10.57 -4.85
CA GLY A 85 -5.30 11.65 -4.17
C GLY A 85 -4.23 12.27 -5.06
N THR A 86 -3.41 11.43 -5.69
CA THR A 86 -2.32 11.88 -6.58
C THR A 86 -2.85 12.46 -7.90
N TYR A 87 -3.88 11.86 -8.48
CA TYR A 87 -4.50 12.33 -9.72
C TYR A 87 -5.19 13.68 -9.53
N LYS A 88 -6.01 13.84 -8.47
CA LYS A 88 -6.73 15.09 -8.17
C LYS A 88 -5.89 16.12 -7.40
N SER A 89 -4.63 15.80 -7.05
CA SER A 89 -3.74 16.61 -6.22
C SER A 89 -4.40 17.11 -4.92
N LYS A 90 -5.23 16.26 -4.29
CA LYS A 90 -5.97 16.62 -3.06
C LYS A 90 -5.17 16.19 -1.82
N PRO A 91 -4.58 17.13 -1.05
CA PRO A 91 -3.69 16.79 0.07
C PRO A 91 -4.38 16.02 1.21
N GLY A 92 -5.71 16.16 1.35
CA GLY A 92 -6.50 15.41 2.33
C GLY A 92 -6.59 13.91 2.03
N LEU A 93 -6.79 13.54 0.76
CA LEU A 93 -6.83 12.12 0.36
C LEU A 93 -5.45 11.46 0.50
N LEU A 94 -4.38 12.19 0.14
CA LEU A 94 -3.01 11.74 0.38
C LEU A 94 -2.69 11.58 1.87
N LEU A 95 -3.22 12.45 2.74
CA LEU A 95 -3.06 12.30 4.18
C LEU A 95 -3.72 11.02 4.70
N ALA A 96 -4.97 10.76 4.29
CA ALA A 96 -5.67 9.53 4.67
C ALA A 96 -4.91 8.28 4.22
N TYR A 97 -4.40 8.27 2.99
CA TYR A 97 -3.53 7.21 2.48
C TYR A 97 -2.29 7.03 3.37
N LEU A 98 -1.54 8.10 3.66
CA LEU A 98 -0.32 8.03 4.47
C LEU A 98 -0.56 7.54 5.90
N ILE A 99 -1.70 7.89 6.51
CA ILE A 99 -2.05 7.42 7.85
C ILE A 99 -2.26 5.90 7.83
N ILE A 100 -3.05 5.41 6.86
CA ILE A 100 -3.30 3.96 6.72
C ILE A 100 -1.99 3.22 6.40
N ASP A 101 -1.17 3.79 5.52
CA ASP A 101 0.11 3.22 5.14
C ASP A 101 1.09 3.12 6.33
N ALA A 102 1.12 4.14 7.19
CA ALA A 102 1.91 4.12 8.42
C ALA A 102 1.45 3.03 9.40
N VAL A 103 0.14 2.79 9.51
CA VAL A 103 -0.41 1.68 10.31
C VAL A 103 0.03 0.34 9.72
N CYS A 104 0.00 0.19 8.39
CA CYS A 104 0.50 -1.01 7.72
C CYS A 104 1.99 -1.23 7.98
N ILE A 105 2.83 -0.18 7.91
CA ILE A 105 4.26 -0.25 8.24
C ILE A 105 4.47 -0.73 9.68
N ALA A 106 3.71 -0.20 10.64
CA ALA A 106 3.77 -0.66 12.03
C ALA A 106 3.38 -2.15 12.16
N GLY A 107 2.36 -2.59 11.41
CA GLY A 107 1.96 -4.00 11.33
C GLY A 107 3.06 -4.91 10.78
N TRP A 108 3.69 -4.51 9.67
CA TRP A 108 4.83 -5.24 9.10
C TRP A 108 6.00 -5.33 10.08
N PHE A 109 6.30 -4.24 10.78
CA PHE A 109 7.34 -4.22 11.82
C PHE A 109 7.04 -5.19 12.97
N GLY A 110 5.78 -5.24 13.45
CA GLY A 110 5.35 -6.24 14.43
C GLY A 110 5.48 -7.68 13.91
N GLY A 111 5.17 -7.90 12.63
CA GLY A 111 5.36 -9.20 11.96
C GLY A 111 6.82 -9.63 11.94
N VAL A 112 7.75 -8.72 11.62
CA VAL A 112 9.19 -8.99 11.68
C VAL A 112 9.60 -9.46 13.08
N ILE A 113 9.18 -8.76 14.14
CA ILE A 113 9.49 -9.15 15.52
C ILE A 113 8.95 -10.55 15.84
N ALA A 114 7.69 -10.84 15.48
CA ALA A 114 7.06 -12.14 15.72
C ALA A 114 7.78 -13.29 14.97
N THR A 115 8.27 -13.04 13.75
CA THR A 115 8.99 -14.06 12.97
C THR A 115 10.36 -14.40 13.56
N PHE A 116 11.07 -13.42 14.12
CA PHE A 116 12.31 -13.66 14.84
C PHE A 116 12.09 -14.47 16.12
N GLN A 117 10.99 -14.23 16.85
CA GLN A 117 10.62 -15.02 18.02
C GLN A 117 10.31 -16.48 17.68
N SER A 118 9.62 -16.71 16.56
CA SER A 118 9.29 -18.07 16.08
C SER A 118 10.45 -18.80 15.40
N ARG A 119 11.65 -18.18 15.31
CA ARG A 119 12.86 -18.74 14.66
C ARG A 119 12.67 -19.12 13.19
N ASN A 120 11.67 -18.54 12.53
CA ASN A 120 11.36 -18.80 11.12
C ASN A 120 12.05 -17.78 10.22
N ALA A 121 13.32 -18.04 9.88
CA ALA A 121 14.14 -17.10 9.11
C ALA A 121 13.54 -16.74 7.74
N LEU A 122 12.95 -17.71 7.04
CA LEU A 122 12.38 -17.48 5.70
C LEU A 122 11.23 -16.47 5.73
N TRP A 123 10.32 -16.62 6.70
CA TRP A 123 9.25 -15.65 6.92
C TRP A 123 9.82 -14.29 7.34
N GLY A 124 10.81 -14.26 8.25
CA GLY A 124 11.44 -13.01 8.68
C GLY A 124 12.06 -12.20 7.54
N ILE A 125 12.74 -12.87 6.60
CA ILE A 125 13.27 -12.22 5.39
C ILE A 125 12.13 -11.64 4.56
N GLN A 126 11.07 -12.41 4.33
CA GLN A 126 9.90 -11.94 3.56
C GLN A 126 9.24 -10.72 4.21
N PHE A 127 8.96 -10.75 5.52
CA PHE A 127 8.39 -9.60 6.25
C PHE A 127 9.31 -8.38 6.20
N THR A 128 10.63 -8.58 6.27
CA THR A 128 11.61 -7.49 6.20
C THR A 128 11.64 -6.84 4.82
N VAL A 129 11.63 -7.65 3.74
CA VAL A 129 11.59 -7.13 2.36
C VAL A 129 10.29 -6.36 2.12
N MET A 130 9.16 -6.88 2.58
CA MET A 130 7.87 -6.19 2.46
C MET A 130 7.84 -4.88 3.25
N LEU A 131 8.41 -4.85 4.46
CA LEU A 131 8.54 -3.63 5.26
C LEU A 131 9.38 -2.57 4.53
N LEU A 132 10.54 -2.95 3.98
CA LEU A 132 11.39 -2.03 3.22
C LEU A 132 10.70 -1.49 1.97
N LEU A 133 9.96 -2.35 1.25
CA LEU A 133 9.18 -1.95 0.09
C LEU A 133 8.07 -0.95 0.48
N GLN A 134 7.39 -1.19 1.60
CA GLN A 134 6.34 -0.30 2.10
C GLN A 134 6.91 1.08 2.48
N ILE A 135 8.04 1.11 3.20
CA ILE A 135 8.74 2.35 3.55
C ILE A 135 9.18 3.09 2.27
N TYR A 136 9.66 2.35 1.27
CA TYR A 136 10.04 2.91 -0.02
C TYR A 136 8.85 3.56 -0.74
N PHE A 137 7.63 3.01 -0.62
CA PHE A 137 6.42 3.64 -1.17
C PHE A 137 5.96 4.85 -0.35
N PHE A 138 6.12 4.82 0.98
CA PHE A 138 5.72 5.89 1.87
C PHE A 138 6.47 7.21 1.60
N ILE A 139 7.79 7.15 1.42
CA ILE A 139 8.67 8.33 1.26
C ILE A 139 8.25 9.25 0.10
N PRO A 140 8.13 8.79 -1.17
CA PRO A 140 7.78 9.65 -2.30
C PRO A 140 6.37 10.22 -2.18
N VAL A 141 5.41 9.46 -1.62
CA VAL A 141 4.05 9.95 -1.40
C VAL A 141 4.03 11.07 -0.35
N HIS A 142 4.78 10.91 0.74
CA HIS A 142 4.93 11.94 1.77
C HIS A 142 5.61 13.20 1.22
N GLN A 143 6.66 13.05 0.42
CA GLN A 143 7.33 14.19 -0.25
C GLN A 143 6.37 14.91 -1.20
N TYR A 144 5.61 14.18 -2.01
CA TYR A 144 4.63 14.76 -2.94
C TYR A 144 3.53 15.54 -2.22
N ARG A 145 3.04 15.02 -1.08
CA ARG A 145 2.08 15.74 -0.24
C ARG A 145 2.64 17.07 0.26
N ARG A 146 3.88 17.08 0.77
CA ARG A 146 4.52 18.33 1.24
C ARG A 146 4.64 19.36 0.12
N GLU A 147 4.98 18.93 -1.09
CA GLU A 147 5.06 19.82 -2.25
C GLU A 147 3.70 20.47 -2.57
N ILE A 148 2.61 19.68 -2.62
CA ILE A 148 1.25 20.21 -2.83
C ILE A 148 0.86 21.23 -1.75
N GLN A 149 1.16 20.94 -0.49
CA GLN A 149 0.84 21.84 0.62
C GLN A 149 1.57 23.18 0.52
N ASN A 150 2.86 23.15 0.14
CA ASN A 150 3.63 24.38 -0.04
C ASN A 150 3.06 25.23 -1.18
N ILE A 151 2.76 24.62 -2.34
CA ILE A 151 2.15 25.32 -3.48
C ILE A 151 0.82 25.94 -3.08
N THR A 152 -0.02 25.20 -2.35
CA THR A 152 -1.34 25.69 -1.92
C THR A 152 -1.19 26.92 -1.02
N LYS A 153 -0.25 26.91 -0.06
CA LYS A 153 0.05 28.08 0.78
C LYS A 153 0.47 29.30 -0.03
N TYR A 154 1.39 29.14 -0.99
CA TYR A 154 1.83 30.24 -1.85
C TYR A 154 0.67 30.86 -2.65
N VAL A 155 -0.23 30.04 -3.21
CA VAL A 155 -1.39 30.55 -3.96
C VAL A 155 -2.34 31.36 -3.06
N TYR A 156 -2.55 30.92 -1.81
CA TYR A 156 -3.34 31.70 -0.85
C TYR A 156 -2.69 33.04 -0.50
N GLU A 157 -1.37 33.06 -0.25
CA GLU A 157 -0.64 34.29 0.08
C GLU A 157 -0.65 35.32 -1.07
N VAL A 158 -0.58 34.86 -2.33
CA VAL A 158 -0.65 35.76 -3.49
C VAL A 158 -2.07 36.34 -3.64
N ASN A 159 -3.11 35.51 -3.50
CA ASN A 159 -4.50 35.99 -3.59
C ASN A 159 -4.90 36.94 -2.46
N LEU A 160 -4.22 36.91 -1.30
CA LEU A 160 -4.44 37.84 -0.19
C LEU A 160 -3.79 39.22 -0.41
N LYS A 161 -2.84 39.34 -1.35
CA LYS A 161 -2.11 40.58 -1.64
C LYS A 161 -2.63 41.33 -2.87
N CYS A 162 -3.55 40.74 -3.62
CA CYS A 162 -4.25 41.36 -4.76
C CYS A 162 -5.64 41.84 -4.32
#